data_AF-A0A2G9RD80-F1
#
_entry.id   AF-A0A2G9RD80-F1
#
_cell.length_a   1.000
_cell.length_b   1.000
_cell.length_c   1.000
_cell.angle_alpha   90.00
_cell.angle_beta   90.00
_cell.angle_gamma   90.00
#
_symmetry.space_group_name_H-M   'P 1'
#
loop_
_entity.id
_entity.type
_entity.pdbx_description
1 polymer ?
#
loop_
_entity_poly.entity_id
_entity_poly.type
_entity_poly.pdbx_seq_one_letter_code
_entity_poly.pdbx_strand_id
1 'polypeptide(L)'
;MATAGKIVATGICRSDDHVISGALSDMTFPVILGHEAAGVVESVGEGVTKFKPGDKVIPLFVPQCGECRCCKNPESNLCYKNE
;
A
#
# COMPACT_ATOMS: atom_id res chain seq x y z
N MET A 1 -9.61 5.58 -5.26
CA MET A 1 -9.33 4.58 -6.32
C MET A 1 -8.90 3.31 -5.63
N ALA A 2 -9.70 2.24 -5.69
CA ALA A 2 -9.39 1.00 -4.99
C ALA A 2 -9.13 -0.14 -5.97
N THR A 3 -8.11 -0.94 -5.68
CA THR A 3 -7.88 -2.24 -6.32
C THR A 3 -8.05 -3.29 -5.23
N ALA A 4 -9.00 -4.21 -5.40
CA ALA A 4 -9.11 -5.36 -4.52
C ALA A 4 -8.18 -6.46 -5.05
N GLY A 5 -7.39 -7.06 -4.17
CA GLY A 5 -6.45 -8.10 -4.53
C GLY A 5 -6.57 -9.31 -3.61
N LYS A 6 -6.42 -10.50 -4.19
CA LYS A 6 -6.18 -11.72 -3.42
C LYS A 6 -4.71 -11.80 -3.07
N ILE A 7 -4.38 -11.63 -1.79
CA ILE A 7 -3.03 -11.81 -1.29
C ILE A 7 -2.65 -13.30 -1.38
N VAL A 8 -1.54 -13.59 -2.03
CA VAL A 8 -1.02 -14.96 -2.24
C VAL A 8 0.03 -15.28 -1.18
N ALA A 9 0.85 -14.30 -0.81
CA ALA A 9 1.85 -14.41 0.23
C ALA A 9 2.02 -13.04 0.92
N THR A 10 2.32 -13.07 2.22
CA THR A 10 2.69 -11.89 3.00
C THR A 10 3.81 -12.23 3.98
N GLY A 11 4.75 -11.31 4.15
CA GLY A 11 5.76 -11.33 5.19
C GLY A 11 5.23 -10.77 6.50
N ILE A 12 6.02 -10.99 7.56
CA ILE A 12 5.87 -10.35 8.87
C ILE A 12 7.16 -9.58 9.13
N CYS A 13 7.03 -8.30 9.41
CA CYS A 13 8.14 -7.41 9.68
C CYS A 13 8.07 -6.88 11.12
N ARG A 14 9.19 -6.36 11.61
CA ARG A 14 9.26 -5.76 12.95
C ARG A 14 8.37 -4.52 13.08
N SER A 15 8.09 -3.82 11.98
CA SER A 15 7.11 -2.74 11.94
C SER A 15 5.70 -3.20 12.30
N ASP A 16 5.30 -4.43 11.99
CA ASP A 16 4.00 -4.96 12.42
C ASP A 16 3.96 -5.09 13.96
N ASP A 17 5.04 -5.59 14.57
CA ASP A 17 5.21 -5.66 16.03
C ASP A 17 5.26 -4.28 16.68
N HIS A 18 5.89 -3.28 16.06
CA HIS A 18 5.88 -1.90 16.56
C HIS A 18 4.46 -1.32 16.65
N VAL A 19 3.55 -1.72 15.76
CA VAL A 19 2.13 -1.35 15.88
C VAL A 19 1.49 -2.06 17.07
N ILE A 20 1.65 -3.38 17.17
CA ILE A 20 1.03 -4.20 18.24
C ILE A 20 1.51 -3.77 19.64
N SER A 21 2.81 -3.48 19.78
CA SER A 21 3.42 -3.07 21.04
C SER A 21 3.14 -1.61 21.43
N GLY A 22 2.52 -0.82 20.55
CA GLY A 22 2.25 0.60 20.78
C GLY A 22 3.47 1.51 20.60
N ALA A 23 4.57 1.01 20.03
CA ALA A 23 5.74 1.82 19.69
C ALA A 23 5.46 2.81 18.54
N LEU A 24 4.48 2.49 17.68
CA LEU A 24 3.87 3.43 16.72
C LEU A 24 2.59 4.01 17.32
N SER A 25 2.67 5.26 17.80
CA SER A 25 1.63 5.91 18.61
C SER A 25 0.34 6.26 17.88
N ASP A 26 0.38 6.32 16.54
CA ASP A 26 -0.70 6.92 15.74
C ASP A 26 -1.65 5.86 15.13
N MET A 27 -1.63 4.63 15.65
CA MET A 27 -2.44 3.52 15.15
C MET A 27 -3.72 3.33 15.96
N THR A 28 -4.86 3.21 15.28
CA THR A 28 -6.17 2.99 15.90
C THR A 28 -6.55 1.51 15.83
N PHE A 29 -6.95 0.92 16.96
CA PHE A 29 -7.36 -0.48 17.03
C PHE A 29 -8.89 -0.63 17.02
N PRO A 30 -9.45 -1.74 16.47
CA PRO A 30 -8.75 -2.86 15.83
C PRO A 30 -8.24 -2.52 14.42
N VAL A 31 -7.09 -3.08 14.03
CA VAL A 31 -6.47 -2.87 12.71
C VAL A 31 -6.02 -4.20 12.09
N ILE A 32 -6.12 -4.30 10.76
CA ILE A 32 -5.54 -5.40 9.97
C ILE A 32 -4.11 -4.98 9.60
N LEU A 33 -3.12 -5.69 10.12
CA LEU A 33 -1.70 -5.43 9.86
C LEU A 33 -1.22 -6.07 8.54
N GLY A 34 0.06 -5.88 8.22
CA GLY A 34 0.70 -6.42 7.03
C GLY A 34 0.92 -5.36 5.96
N HIS A 35 2.17 -5.24 5.52
CA HIS A 35 2.60 -4.26 4.52
C HIS A 35 3.64 -4.83 3.54
N GLU A 36 3.92 -6.13 3.64
CA GLU A 36 4.89 -6.84 2.80
C GLU A 36 4.18 -8.00 2.07
N ALA A 37 3.45 -7.72 0.99
CA ALA A 37 2.61 -8.72 0.34
C ALA A 37 2.82 -8.81 -1.17
N ALA A 38 2.43 -9.94 -1.74
CA ALA A 38 2.26 -10.12 -3.17
C ALA A 38 0.92 -10.80 -3.45
N GLY A 39 0.25 -10.40 -4.52
CA GLY A 39 -1.10 -10.86 -4.81
C GLY A 39 -1.48 -10.77 -6.28
N VAL A 40 -2.74 -11.07 -6.54
CA VAL A 40 -3.37 -10.96 -7.85
C VAL A 40 -4.57 -10.03 -7.72
N VAL A 41 -4.71 -9.09 -8.66
CA VAL A 41 -5.88 -8.20 -8.72
C VAL A 41 -7.14 -9.04 -8.93
N GLU A 42 -8.09 -8.92 -8.03
CA GLU A 42 -9.41 -9.56 -8.11
C GLU A 42 -10.40 -8.65 -8.84
N SER A 43 -10.45 -7.37 -8.45
CA SER A 43 -11.30 -6.36 -9.09
C SER A 43 -10.70 -4.96 -8.98
N VAL A 44 -11.18 -4.04 -9.81
CA VAL A 44 -10.76 -2.64 -9.83
C VAL A 44 -11.98 -1.73 -9.70
N GLY A 45 -11.84 -0.64 -8.96
CA GLY A 45 -12.88 0.38 -8.84
C GLY A 45 -13.01 1.26 -10.09
N GLU A 46 -14.05 2.10 -10.11
CA GLU A 46 -14.31 3.03 -11.20
C GLU A 46 -13.11 3.98 -11.45
N GLY A 47 -12.80 4.21 -12.73
CA GLY A 47 -11.72 5.10 -13.15
C GLY A 47 -10.31 4.51 -13.06
N VAL A 48 -10.12 3.29 -12.54
CA VAL A 48 -8.82 2.61 -12.53
C VAL A 48 -8.51 2.08 -13.93
N THR A 49 -7.45 2.59 -14.55
CA THR A 49 -7.02 2.21 -15.92
C THR A 49 -5.67 1.50 -15.97
N LYS A 50 -4.89 1.56 -14.88
CA LYS A 50 -3.51 1.03 -14.84
C LYS A 50 -3.45 -0.47 -14.52
N PHE A 51 -4.53 -1.05 -14.02
CA PHE A 51 -4.60 -2.45 -13.58
C PHE A 51 -5.88 -3.11 -14.09
N LYS A 52 -5.88 -4.43 -14.21
CA LYS A 52 -7.06 -5.25 -14.51
C LYS A 52 -7.07 -6.54 -13.67
N PRO A 53 -8.23 -7.19 -13.50
CA PRO A 53 -8.30 -8.51 -12.88
C PRO A 53 -7.29 -9.50 -13.49
N GLY A 54 -6.60 -10.27 -12.64
CA GLY A 54 -5.57 -11.23 -13.02
C GLY A 54 -4.14 -10.68 -13.04
N ASP A 55 -3.94 -9.37 -12.95
CA ASP A 55 -2.58 -8.80 -12.86
C ASP A 55 -1.90 -9.19 -11.54
N LYS A 56 -0.62 -9.57 -11.61
CA LYS A 56 0.22 -9.77 -10.43
C LYS A 56 0.70 -8.43 -9.89
N VAL A 57 0.53 -8.20 -8.59
CA VAL A 57 0.79 -6.90 -7.96
C VAL A 57 1.48 -7.06 -6.61
N ILE A 58 2.19 -5.99 -6.22
CA ILE A 58 2.75 -5.78 -4.88
C ILE A 58 2.10 -4.49 -4.34
N PRO A 59 1.29 -4.52 -3.28
CA PRO A 59 0.82 -3.31 -2.62
C PRO A 59 2.00 -2.56 -1.98
N LEU A 60 1.98 -1.23 -2.08
CA LEU A 60 3.01 -0.36 -1.51
C LEU A 60 2.37 0.56 -0.48
N PHE A 61 2.97 0.64 0.70
CA PHE A 61 2.55 1.58 1.75
C PHE A 61 2.98 3.03 1.44
N VAL A 62 3.92 3.23 0.51
CA VAL A 62 4.27 4.55 -0.05
C VAL A 62 3.62 4.67 -1.44
N PRO A 63 2.66 5.58 -1.63
CA PRO A 63 2.03 5.79 -2.93
C PRO A 63 2.96 6.54 -3.90
N GLN A 64 2.64 6.51 -5.19
CA GLN A 64 3.38 7.23 -6.24
C GLN A 64 2.43 7.84 -7.27
N CYS A 65 1.91 9.03 -6.98
CA CYS A 65 0.92 9.68 -7.85
C CYS A 65 1.52 10.22 -9.17
N GLY A 66 2.83 10.49 -9.23
CA GLY A 66 3.52 11.03 -10.41
C GLY A 66 3.35 12.55 -10.62
N GLU A 67 2.53 13.21 -9.80
CA GLU A 67 2.11 14.60 -10.05
C GLU A 67 2.59 15.60 -8.99
N CYS A 68 2.74 15.15 -7.73
CA CYS A 68 3.14 16.00 -6.61
C CYS A 68 4.62 16.42 -6.68
N ARG A 69 4.99 17.45 -5.91
CA ARG A 69 6.37 17.97 -5.87
C ARG A 69 7.40 16.88 -5.59
N CYS A 70 7.13 15.98 -4.64
CA CYS A 70 8.05 14.89 -4.31
C CYS A 70 8.14 13.86 -5.44
N CYS A 71 7.01 13.45 -6.04
CA CYS A 71 7.06 12.49 -7.17
C CYS A 71 7.77 13.05 -8.41
N LYS A 72 7.82 14.37 -8.57
CA LYS A 72 8.56 15.04 -9.66
C LYS A 72 10.03 15.31 -9.31
N ASN A 73 10.43 15.13 -8.05
CA ASN A 73 11.80 15.32 -7.60
C ASN A 73 12.54 13.97 -7.66
N PRO A 74 13.61 13.83 -8.47
CA PRO A 74 14.36 12.57 -8.57
C PRO A 74 15.03 12.14 -7.25
N GLU A 75 15.22 13.07 -6.31
CA GLU A 75 15.85 12.83 -5.01
C GLU A 75 14.84 12.46 -3.90
N SER A 76 13.56 12.22 -4.23
CA SER A 76 12.53 11.92 -3.24
C SER A 76 11.57 10.82 -3.69
N ASN A 77 11.08 10.04 -2.73
CA ASN A 77 10.04 9.03 -2.92
C ASN A 77 8.80 9.26 -2.01
N LEU A 78 8.79 10.31 -1.18
CA LEU A 78 7.73 10.58 -0.21
C LEU A 78 6.57 11.32 -0.87
N CYS A 79 5.67 10.58 -1.51
CA CYS A 79 4.47 11.15 -2.13
C CYS A 79 3.56 11.81 -1.08
N TYR A 80 2.92 12.92 -1.45
CA TYR A 80 2.01 13.67 -0.56
C TYR A 80 0.56 13.20 -0.63
N LYS A 81 0.19 12.41 -1.65
CA LYS A 81 -1.15 11.80 -1.72
C LYS A 81 -1.14 10.51 -0.90
N ASN A 82 -1.13 10.65 0.43
CA ASN A 82 -1.29 9.55 1.39
C ASN A 82 -2.76 9.45 1.85
N GLU A 83 -3.68 9.39 0.88
CA GLU A 83 -5.12 9.18 1.14
C GLU A 83 -5.59 7.86 0.55
#